data_AF-A0A9E5PAD1-F1
#
_entry.id   AF-A0A9E5PAD1-F1
#
_cell.length_a   1.000
_cell.length_b   1.000
_cell.length_c   1.000
_cell.angle_alpha   90.00
_cell.angle_beta   90.00
_cell.angle_gamma   90.00
#
_symmetry.space_group_name_H-M   'P 1'
#
loop_
_entity.id
_entity.type
_entity.pdbx_description
1 polymer ?
#
loop_
_entity_poly.entity_id
_entity_poly.type
_entity_poly.pdbx_seq_one_letter_code
_entity_poly.pdbx_strand_id
1 'polypeptide(L)'
;RWIPEGEAAAEAGAERITVLRASETDYLVHHEDDGSSLYFLAWRIELDGVAALQLEVIGSDQRPAGASDPDRFSVVTYRIADGALEVLELNTRLIDKDLPGTGALQEAFRAHRDHPELFTAPTRYRKA
;
A
#
# COMPACT_ATOMS: atom_id res chain seq x y z
N ARG A 1 -7.05 -10.47 -9.41
CA ARG A 1 -6.39 -11.15 -8.28
C ARG A 1 -4.91 -11.25 -8.58
N TRP A 2 -4.08 -11.04 -7.58
CA TRP A 2 -2.63 -10.99 -7.64
C TRP A 2 -2.06 -11.95 -6.59
N ILE A 3 -0.98 -12.66 -6.92
CA ILE A 3 -0.32 -13.65 -6.06
C ILE A 3 1.16 -13.28 -5.97
N PRO A 4 1.80 -13.32 -4.78
CA PRO A 4 3.21 -12.97 -4.64
C PRO A 4 4.15 -13.77 -5.57
N GLU A 5 5.30 -13.18 -5.88
CA GLU A 5 6.43 -13.78 -6.60
C GLU A 5 7.75 -13.64 -5.81
N GLY A 6 8.75 -14.47 -6.12
CA GLY A 6 10.09 -14.35 -5.54
C GLY A 6 10.17 -14.84 -4.09
N GLU A 7 11.03 -14.20 -3.28
CA GLU A 7 11.19 -14.52 -1.85
C GLU A 7 9.87 -14.36 -1.08
N ALA A 8 9.07 -13.34 -1.43
CA ALA A 8 7.72 -13.17 -0.87
C ALA A 8 6.86 -14.42 -1.10
N ALA A 9 6.89 -15.04 -2.28
CA ALA A 9 6.12 -16.26 -2.53
C ALA A 9 6.56 -17.48 -1.69
N ALA A 10 7.81 -17.53 -1.24
CA ALA A 10 8.32 -18.61 -0.41
C ALA A 10 7.86 -18.48 1.06
N GLU A 11 7.60 -17.26 1.52
CA GLU A 11 7.16 -16.94 2.88
C GLU A 11 5.64 -16.76 3.00
N ALA A 12 4.98 -16.39 1.91
CA ALA A 12 3.59 -15.94 1.85
C ALA A 12 2.50 -17.01 1.95
N GLY A 13 2.83 -18.31 1.95
CA GLY A 13 1.81 -19.37 2.00
C GLY A 13 0.68 -19.20 0.96
N ALA A 14 -0.53 -18.90 1.43
CA ALA A 14 -1.72 -18.66 0.60
C ALA A 14 -2.06 -17.16 0.42
N GLU A 15 -1.07 -16.27 0.49
CA GLU A 15 -1.30 -14.83 0.32
C GLU A 15 -1.88 -14.50 -1.07
N ARG A 16 -2.89 -13.63 -1.09
CA ARG A 16 -3.45 -13.06 -2.32
C ARG A 16 -3.89 -11.63 -2.11
N ILE A 17 -3.77 -10.83 -3.15
CA ILE A 17 -4.40 -9.51 -3.21
C ILE A 17 -5.51 -9.49 -4.24
N THR A 18 -6.69 -9.04 -3.82
CA THR A 18 -7.80 -8.73 -4.70
C THR A 18 -8.10 -7.23 -4.65
N VAL A 19 -8.01 -6.57 -5.80
CA VAL A 19 -8.34 -5.15 -5.94
C VAL A 19 -9.68 -5.05 -6.67
N LEU A 20 -10.66 -4.45 -6.01
CA LEU A 20 -12.01 -4.22 -6.52
C LEU A 20 -12.27 -2.73 -6.62
N ARG A 21 -12.95 -2.30 -7.67
CA ARG A 21 -13.43 -0.92 -7.78
C ARG A 21 -14.55 -0.72 -6.73
N ALA A 22 -14.37 0.23 -5.82
CA ALA A 22 -15.38 0.59 -4.81
C ALA A 22 -16.19 1.82 -5.25
N SER A 23 -15.53 2.79 -5.88
CA SER A 23 -16.17 3.99 -6.43
C SER A 23 -15.48 4.41 -7.75
N GLU A 24 -15.78 5.61 -8.24
CA GLU A 24 -15.07 6.19 -9.38
C GLU A 24 -13.58 6.47 -9.06
N THR A 25 -13.26 6.76 -7.80
CA THR A 25 -11.92 7.16 -7.34
C THR A 25 -11.26 6.16 -6.39
N ASP A 26 -12.05 5.27 -5.80
CA ASP A 26 -11.63 4.44 -4.67
C ASP A 26 -11.70 2.95 -5.02
N TYR A 27 -10.80 2.20 -4.42
CA TYR A 27 -10.67 0.76 -4.57
C TYR A 27 -10.76 0.10 -3.20
N LEU A 28 -11.47 -1.03 -3.14
CA LEU A 28 -11.39 -1.95 -2.01
C LEU A 28 -10.26 -2.93 -2.30
N VAL A 29 -9.28 -2.97 -1.41
CA VAL A 29 -8.19 -3.95 -1.44
C VAL A 29 -8.46 -4.99 -0.37
N HIS A 30 -8.58 -6.24 -0.78
CA HIS A 30 -8.64 -7.39 0.11
C HIS A 30 -7.30 -8.11 0.03
N HIS A 31 -6.58 -8.08 1.15
CA HIS A 31 -5.33 -8.80 1.36
C HIS A 31 -5.65 -10.05 2.17
N GLU A 32 -5.52 -11.20 1.53
CA GLU A 32 -5.66 -12.52 2.13
C GLU A 32 -4.27 -13.01 2.51
N ASP A 33 -4.11 -13.57 3.69
CA ASP A 33 -2.93 -14.34 4.11
C ASP A 33 -3.39 -15.65 4.79
N ASP A 34 -2.49 -16.52 5.25
CA ASP A 34 -2.82 -17.81 5.84
C ASP A 34 -3.73 -17.68 7.08
N GLY A 35 -5.04 -17.87 6.87
CA GLY A 35 -6.05 -17.82 7.90
C GLY A 35 -6.47 -16.42 8.35
N SER A 36 -6.08 -15.36 7.66
CA SER A 36 -6.51 -13.99 7.98
C SER A 36 -6.82 -13.15 6.75
N SER A 37 -7.63 -12.11 6.93
CA SER A 37 -7.89 -11.12 5.88
C SER A 37 -7.78 -9.71 6.43
N LEU A 38 -7.12 -8.85 5.68
CA LEU A 38 -7.06 -7.41 5.88
C LEU A 38 -7.76 -6.70 4.73
N TYR A 39 -8.50 -5.65 5.06
CA TYR A 39 -9.24 -4.85 4.11
C TYR A 39 -8.77 -3.41 4.18
N PHE A 40 -8.56 -2.82 3.00
CA PHE A 40 -8.18 -1.44 2.85
C PHE A 40 -9.10 -0.72 1.89
N LEU A 41 -9.41 0.54 2.20
CA LEU A 41 -9.82 1.49 1.17
C LEU A 41 -8.57 2.13 0.59
N ALA A 42 -8.49 2.21 -0.72
CA ALA A 42 -7.36 2.78 -1.44
C ALA A 42 -7.84 3.87 -2.39
N TRP A 43 -7.19 5.03 -2.39
CA TRP A 43 -7.46 6.08 -3.36
C TRP A 43 -6.16 6.61 -3.93
N ARG A 44 -6.23 7.06 -5.18
CA ARG A 44 -5.08 7.59 -5.89
C ARG A 44 -4.70 8.96 -5.35
N ILE A 45 -3.41 9.13 -5.09
CA ILE A 45 -2.77 10.41 -4.82
C ILE A 45 -1.61 10.62 -5.79
N GLU A 46 -1.09 11.84 -5.83
CA GLU A 46 0.11 12.19 -6.59
C GLU A 46 1.07 12.91 -5.64
N LEU A 47 2.33 12.47 -5.57
CA LEU A 47 3.37 13.05 -4.73
C LEU A 47 4.49 13.58 -5.62
N ASP A 48 4.55 14.90 -5.83
CA ASP A 48 5.53 15.56 -6.71
C ASP A 48 5.69 14.88 -8.09
N GLY A 49 4.57 14.49 -8.71
CA GLY A 49 4.54 13.78 -10.00
C GLY A 49 4.67 12.25 -9.92
N VAL A 50 4.88 11.68 -8.74
CA VAL A 50 4.88 10.24 -8.50
C VAL A 50 3.46 9.76 -8.22
N ALA A 51 2.97 8.84 -9.05
CA ALA A 51 1.68 8.19 -8.81
C ALA A 51 1.78 7.26 -7.58
N ALA A 52 0.86 7.43 -6.64
CA ALA A 52 0.79 6.63 -5.42
C ALA A 52 -0.66 6.33 -5.04
N LEU A 53 -0.82 5.41 -4.10
CA LEU A 53 -2.07 5.10 -3.43
C LEU A 53 -1.90 5.43 -1.95
N GLN A 54 -2.89 6.10 -1.39
CA GLN A 54 -3.06 6.12 0.06
C GLN A 54 -4.02 4.99 0.43
N LEU A 55 -3.60 4.17 1.38
CA LEU A 55 -4.35 3.05 1.91
C LEU A 55 -4.85 3.41 3.31
N GLU A 56 -6.11 3.09 3.57
CA GLU A 56 -6.70 3.12 4.91
C GLU A 56 -7.11 1.71 5.30
N VAL A 57 -6.56 1.19 6.39
CA VAL A 57 -7.02 -0.06 7.01
C VAL A 57 -8.45 0.16 7.52
N ILE A 58 -9.41 -0.56 6.94
CA ILE A 58 -10.81 -0.54 7.42
C ILE A 58 -11.13 -1.70 8.36
N GLY A 59 -10.27 -2.73 8.39
CA GLY A 59 -10.32 -3.80 9.37
C GLY A 59 -9.87 -5.14 8.83
N SER A 60 -10.27 -6.18 9.55
CA SER A 60 -10.02 -7.59 9.24
C SER A 60 -11.33 -8.38 9.25
N ASP A 61 -11.26 -9.65 8.84
CA ASP A 61 -12.34 -10.63 9.01
C ASP A 61 -12.72 -10.88 10.47
N GLN A 62 -11.85 -10.56 11.43
CA GLN A 62 -12.12 -10.74 12.86
C GLN A 62 -12.64 -9.47 13.55
N ARG A 63 -12.18 -8.29 13.12
CA ARG A 63 -12.55 -7.01 13.75
C ARG A 63 -12.37 -5.82 12.81
N PRO A 64 -13.25 -4.79 12.88
CA PRO A 64 -13.01 -3.49 12.26
C PRO A 64 -11.75 -2.82 12.79
N ALA A 65 -11.15 -1.93 11.98
CA ALA A 65 -10.06 -1.08 12.43
C ALA A 65 -10.57 -0.05 13.46
N GLY A 66 -9.76 0.22 14.49
CA GLY A 66 -10.04 1.26 15.46
C GLY A 66 -9.78 2.63 14.87
N ALA A 67 -10.60 3.63 15.21
CA ALA A 67 -10.40 5.00 14.72
C ALA A 67 -9.07 5.63 15.17
N SER A 68 -8.50 5.12 16.26
CA SER A 68 -7.23 5.56 16.87
C SER A 68 -6.06 4.61 16.57
N ASP A 69 -6.18 3.75 15.56
CA ASP A 69 -5.07 2.88 15.17
C ASP A 69 -3.95 3.72 14.53
N PRO A 70 -2.74 3.75 15.12
CA PRO A 70 -1.63 4.56 14.61
C PRO A 70 -1.09 4.04 13.28
N ASP A 71 -1.44 2.82 12.85
CA ASP A 71 -1.04 2.24 11.56
C ASP A 71 -2.22 2.21 10.56
N ARG A 72 -3.25 3.02 10.80
CA ARG A 72 -4.44 3.09 9.96
C ARG A 72 -4.15 3.52 8.53
N PHE A 73 -3.17 4.39 8.31
CA PHE A 73 -2.85 4.91 6.98
C PHE A 73 -1.45 4.52 6.54
N SER A 74 -1.34 4.10 5.28
CA SER A 74 -0.06 3.89 4.62
C SER A 74 -0.09 4.47 3.21
N VAL A 75 1.09 4.68 2.63
CA VAL A 75 1.25 5.17 1.26
C VAL A 75 2.12 4.21 0.50
N VAL A 76 1.66 3.80 -0.68
CA VAL A 76 2.42 2.92 -1.57
C VAL A 76 2.53 3.53 -2.96
N THR A 77 3.65 3.32 -3.62
CA THR A 77 3.74 3.47 -5.08
C THR A 77 3.67 2.10 -5.72
N TYR A 78 3.31 2.07 -7.00
CA TYR A 78 3.17 0.83 -7.73
C TYR A 78 3.62 0.99 -9.18
N ARG A 79 4.03 -0.13 -9.77
CA ARG A 79 4.36 -0.24 -11.18
C ARG A 79 3.83 -1.56 -11.72
N ILE A 80 3.19 -1.51 -12.87
CA ILE A 80 2.82 -2.71 -13.63
C ILE A 80 3.76 -2.80 -14.82
N ALA A 81 4.60 -3.83 -14.87
CA ALA A 81 5.53 -4.08 -15.95
C ALA A 81 5.60 -5.59 -16.22
N ASP A 82 5.62 -5.97 -17.50
CA ASP A 82 5.74 -7.37 -17.94
C ASP A 82 4.70 -8.33 -17.32
N GLY A 83 3.50 -7.81 -17.02
CA GLY A 83 2.42 -8.58 -16.40
C GLY A 83 2.55 -8.79 -14.88
N ALA A 84 3.59 -8.24 -14.26
CA ALA A 84 3.79 -8.22 -12.82
C ALA A 84 3.39 -6.85 -12.23
N LEU A 85 2.80 -6.89 -11.03
CA LEU A 85 2.56 -5.75 -10.17
C LEU A 85 3.68 -5.68 -9.14
N GLU A 86 4.40 -4.57 -9.11
CA GLU A 86 5.37 -4.25 -8.08
C GLU A 86 4.79 -3.13 -7.21
N VAL A 87 4.80 -3.35 -5.89
CA VAL A 87 4.34 -2.38 -4.89
C VAL A 87 5.53 -2.05 -4.00
N LEU A 88 5.72 -0.76 -3.72
CA LEU A 88 6.72 -0.29 -2.76
C LEU A 88 6.07 0.64 -1.74
N GLU A 89 6.44 0.49 -0.47
CA GLU A 89 5.88 1.26 0.63
C GLU A 89 6.71 2.51 0.91
N LEU A 90 6.03 3.62 1.19
CA LEU A 90 6.70 4.85 1.63
C LEU A 90 7.39 4.60 2.96
N ASN A 91 8.67 4.94 3.05
CA ASN A 91 9.47 4.68 4.24
C ASN A 91 9.09 5.63 5.38
N THR A 92 8.34 5.10 6.36
CA THR A 92 7.86 5.87 7.52
C THR A 92 8.96 6.30 8.49
N ARG A 93 10.20 5.80 8.32
CA ARG A 93 11.38 6.27 9.06
C ARG A 93 11.99 7.54 8.46
N LEU A 94 11.72 7.81 7.18
CA LEU A 94 12.15 9.03 6.49
C LEU A 94 11.05 10.08 6.46
N ILE A 95 9.81 9.64 6.25
CA ILE A 95 8.63 10.52 6.20
C ILE A 95 7.67 10.05 7.27
N ASP A 96 7.47 10.89 8.28
CA ASP A 96 6.59 10.57 9.39
C ASP A 96 5.17 10.21 8.90
N LYS A 97 4.55 9.20 9.53
CA LYS A 97 3.18 8.79 9.26
C LYS A 97 2.15 9.69 9.93
N ASP A 98 2.55 10.46 10.94
CA ASP A 98 1.67 11.35 11.73
C ASP A 98 1.59 12.78 11.13
N LEU A 99 1.96 12.95 9.86
CA LEU A 99 1.92 14.26 9.20
C LEU A 99 0.50 14.82 9.11
N PRO A 100 0.30 16.12 9.40
CA PRO A 100 -1.03 16.74 9.37
C PRO A 100 -1.49 17.01 7.94
N GLY A 101 -2.05 15.98 7.31
CA GLY A 101 -2.71 16.07 6.01
C GLY A 101 -1.76 16.15 4.81
N THR A 102 -2.35 16.32 3.63
CA THR A 102 -1.68 16.16 2.33
C THR A 102 -0.58 17.20 2.08
N GLY A 103 -0.72 18.43 2.57
CA GLY A 103 0.30 19.47 2.39
C GLY A 103 1.62 19.10 3.06
N ALA A 104 1.57 18.65 4.31
CA ALA A 104 2.75 18.23 5.07
C ALA A 104 3.40 16.99 4.43
N LEU A 105 2.60 16.04 3.94
CA LEU A 105 3.10 14.88 3.18
C LEU A 105 3.86 15.30 1.92
N GLN A 106 3.35 16.25 1.14
CA GLN A 106 4.02 16.75 -0.07
C GLN A 106 5.37 17.41 0.25
N GLU A 107 5.42 18.23 1.29
CA GLU A 107 6.64 18.91 1.70
C GLU A 107 7.70 17.92 2.18
N ALA A 108 7.32 16.97 3.03
CA ALA A 108 8.21 15.91 3.49
C ALA A 108 8.69 15.03 2.32
N PHE A 109 7.79 14.67 1.41
CA PHE A 109 8.15 13.93 0.21
C PHE A 109 9.18 14.66 -0.64
N ARG A 110 8.99 15.95 -0.91
CA ARG A 110 9.95 16.76 -1.69
C ARG A 110 11.32 16.84 -1.04
N ALA A 111 11.39 16.94 0.28
CA ALA A 111 12.64 16.99 1.03
C ALA A 111 13.47 15.69 0.88
N HIS A 112 12.80 14.56 0.66
CA HIS A 112 13.41 13.24 0.57
C HIS A 112 13.30 12.59 -0.82
N ARG A 113 12.86 13.32 -1.84
CA ARG A 113 12.46 12.77 -3.15
C ARG A 113 13.55 11.94 -3.86
N ASP A 114 14.81 12.34 -3.68
CA ASP A 114 15.97 11.72 -4.32
C ASP A 114 16.67 10.73 -3.35
N HIS A 115 16.07 10.46 -2.19
CA HIS A 115 16.62 9.53 -1.20
C HIS A 115 16.39 8.09 -1.69
N PRO A 116 17.44 7.25 -1.78
CA PRO A 116 17.34 5.91 -2.36
C PRO A 116 16.41 4.96 -1.59
N GLU A 117 16.21 5.23 -0.30
CA GLU A 117 15.33 4.45 0.58
C GLU A 117 13.96 5.10 0.79
N LEU A 118 13.55 6.05 -0.06
CA LEU A 118 12.25 6.72 0.07
C LEU A 118 11.08 5.74 -0.04
N PHE A 119 11.21 4.77 -0.95
CA PHE A 119 10.30 3.65 -1.09
C PHE A 119 11.07 2.35 -0.79
N THR A 120 10.49 1.52 0.07
CA THR A 120 11.13 0.27 0.54
C THR A 120 10.16 -0.90 0.44
N ALA A 121 10.59 -2.08 0.90
CA ALA A 121 9.80 -3.31 0.92
C ALA A 121 9.13 -3.63 -0.44
N PRO A 122 9.91 -3.84 -1.51
CA PRO A 122 9.32 -4.16 -2.81
C PRO A 122 8.65 -5.53 -2.75
N THR A 123 7.33 -5.56 -2.88
CA THR A 123 6.58 -6.81 -3.03
C THR A 123 6.11 -6.94 -4.47
N ARG A 124 6.41 -8.10 -5.07
CA ARG A 124 6.02 -8.40 -6.45
C ARG A 124 4.91 -9.42 -6.47
N TYR A 125 3.96 -9.19 -7.37
CA TYR A 125 2.83 -10.07 -7.59
C TYR A 125 2.63 -10.35 -9.07
N ARG A 126 2.23 -11.57 -9.41
CA ARG A 126 1.72 -11.93 -10.72
C ARG A 126 0.21 -11.98 -10.73
N LYS A 127 -0.36 -11.74 -11.91
CA LYS A 127 -1.78 -11.98 -12.12
C LYS A 127 -2.08 -13.48 -12.02
N ALA A 128 -3.11 -13.80 -11.24
CA ALA A 128 -3.66 -15.16 -11.16
C ALA A 128 -4.52 -15.49 -12.39
#